data_AF-A0A846ZDG7-F1
#
_entry.id   AF-A0A846ZDG7-F1
#
_cell.length_a   1.000
_cell.length_b   1.000
_cell.length_c   1.000
_cell.angle_alpha   90.00
_cell.angle_beta   90.00
_cell.angle_gamma   90.00
#
_symmetry.space_group_name_H-M   'P 1'
#
loop_
_entity.id
_entity.type
_entity.pdbx_description
1 polymer ?
#
loop_
_entity_poly.entity_id
_entity_poly.type
_entity_poly.pdbx_seq_one_letter_code
_entity_poly.pdbx_strand_id
1 'polypeptide(L)'
;MTDLRTPPVSDGDLFSERARQYALEKPLQRIHILEAGCGWGTGLDLGDHDHHVTGVDMESPELRAYTCERPDLDTWHLGDLRTVPLPPRAYDIVHASYLIERVPHAELVLDRFVAALKPGGLLLVHLRDRNTAFGFLDRTLPRWLRPSGRRRRPRPGRGPRGAHARVPYPADERVAG
;
A
#
# COMPACT_ATOMS: atom_id res chain seq x y z
N MET A 1 27.08 -14.72 -13.33
CA MET A 1 26.88 -13.30 -12.97
C MET A 1 25.83 -12.77 -13.93
N THR A 2 24.55 -12.96 -13.59
CA THR A 2 23.44 -12.71 -14.50
C THR A 2 23.20 -11.21 -14.58
N ASP A 3 23.46 -10.65 -15.76
CA ASP A 3 23.32 -9.24 -16.09
C ASP A 3 21.82 -8.86 -15.99
N LEU A 4 21.44 -8.18 -14.90
CA LEU A 4 20.09 -7.67 -14.66
C LEU A 4 19.85 -6.41 -15.50
N ARG A 5 19.96 -6.52 -16.83
CA ARG A 5 19.52 -5.46 -17.73
C ARG A 5 18.03 -5.60 -17.98
N THR A 6 17.25 -5.13 -17.02
CA THR A 6 15.85 -4.77 -17.29
C THR A 6 15.89 -3.59 -18.27
N PRO A 7 15.21 -3.67 -19.43
CA PRO A 7 15.09 -2.52 -20.34
C PRO A 7 14.42 -1.34 -19.61
N PRO A 8 14.58 -0.09 -20.08
CA PRO A 8 13.97 1.07 -19.44
C PRO A 8 12.44 0.96 -19.56
N VAL A 9 11.81 0.39 -18.54
CA VAL A 9 10.36 0.32 -18.41
C VAL A 9 9.88 1.70 -17.95
N SER A 10 8.84 2.22 -18.61
CA SER A 10 8.15 3.44 -18.17
C SER A 10 7.84 3.32 -16.68
N ASP A 11 8.40 4.23 -15.88
CA ASP A 11 8.42 4.34 -14.41
C ASP A 11 7.07 4.19 -13.66
N GLY A 12 5.98 3.92 -14.36
CA GLY A 12 4.63 3.90 -13.83
C GLY A 12 4.02 2.53 -13.54
N ASP A 13 4.58 1.41 -14.04
CA ASP A 13 3.76 0.19 -14.11
C ASP A 13 4.42 -1.18 -13.80
N LEU A 14 5.69 -1.22 -13.36
CA LEU A 14 6.35 -2.51 -13.04
C LEU A 14 5.60 -3.33 -11.99
N PHE A 15 5.10 -2.67 -10.93
CA PHE A 15 4.37 -3.37 -9.87
C PHE A 15 2.99 -3.84 -10.33
N SER A 16 2.24 -3.04 -11.10
CA SER A 16 0.94 -3.50 -11.62
C SER A 16 1.14 -4.59 -12.67
N GLU A 17 2.17 -4.52 -13.51
CA GLU A 17 2.52 -5.60 -14.44
C GLU A 17 2.81 -6.91 -13.69
N ARG A 18 3.66 -6.87 -12.66
CA ARG A 18 3.96 -8.05 -11.84
C ARG A 18 2.72 -8.60 -11.13
N ALA A 19 1.85 -7.72 -10.65
CA ALA A 19 0.59 -8.08 -10.01
C ALA A 19 -0.39 -8.72 -11.01
N ARG A 20 -0.50 -8.18 -12.23
CA ARG A 20 -1.29 -8.78 -13.33
C ARG A 20 -0.78 -10.16 -13.70
N GLN A 21 0.53 -10.35 -13.83
CA GLN A 21 1.11 -11.67 -14.08
C GLN A 21 0.72 -12.68 -12.98
N TYR A 22 0.86 -12.28 -11.70
CA TYR A 22 0.45 -13.14 -10.57
C TYR A 22 -1.04 -13.49 -10.59
N ALA A 23 -1.89 -12.53 -10.96
CA ALA A 23 -3.32 -12.70 -11.08
C ALA A 23 -3.70 -13.64 -12.24
N LEU A 24 -3.03 -13.53 -13.38
CA LEU A 24 -3.27 -14.38 -14.55
C LEU A 24 -2.95 -15.86 -14.30
N GLU A 25 -2.01 -16.15 -13.39
CA GLU A 25 -1.74 -17.53 -12.94
C GLU A 25 -2.89 -18.12 -12.10
N LYS A 26 -3.85 -17.28 -11.65
CA LYS A 26 -4.95 -17.65 -10.74
C LYS A 26 -6.31 -17.14 -11.27
N PRO A 27 -6.72 -17.51 -12.51
CA PRO A 27 -7.83 -16.86 -13.22
C PRO A 27 -9.20 -16.95 -12.51
N LEU A 28 -9.40 -17.93 -11.64
CA LEU A 28 -10.65 -18.17 -10.92
C LEU A 28 -10.63 -17.70 -9.46
N GLN A 29 -9.51 -17.14 -8.99
CA GLN A 29 -9.36 -16.71 -7.61
C GLN A 29 -9.43 -15.19 -7.52
N ARG A 30 -10.19 -14.69 -6.55
CA ARG A 30 -10.11 -13.28 -6.17
C ARG A 30 -8.77 -13.01 -5.50
N ILE A 31 -8.05 -11.99 -5.98
CA ILE A 31 -6.75 -11.60 -5.45
C ILE A 31 -6.94 -10.65 -4.27
N HIS A 32 -6.39 -10.98 -3.12
CA HIS A 32 -6.46 -10.13 -1.93
C HIS A 32 -5.20 -9.26 -1.81
N ILE A 33 -5.37 -7.95 -1.79
CA ILE A 33 -4.29 -6.97 -1.79
C ILE A 33 -4.32 -6.18 -0.48
N LEU A 34 -3.18 -6.11 0.20
CA LEU A 34 -2.93 -5.15 1.26
C LEU A 34 -2.18 -3.95 0.68
N GLU A 35 -2.78 -2.78 0.69
CA GLU A 35 -2.10 -1.51 0.38
C GLU A 35 -1.63 -0.89 1.70
N ALA A 36 -0.35 -1.07 2.03
CA ALA A 36 0.25 -0.58 3.27
C ALA A 36 0.85 0.81 3.04
N GLY A 37 0.37 1.79 3.81
CA GLY A 37 0.53 3.21 3.50
C GLY A 37 -0.43 3.65 2.39
N CYS A 38 -1.72 3.28 2.50
CA CYS A 38 -2.73 3.50 1.46
C CYS A 38 -3.13 4.97 1.25
N GLY A 39 -2.54 5.90 1.97
CA GLY A 39 -2.79 7.33 1.90
C GLY A 39 -2.58 7.87 0.49
N TRP A 40 -1.52 8.63 0.27
CA TRP A 40 -1.36 9.35 -0.99
C TRP A 40 -0.76 8.45 -2.08
N GLY A 41 -1.60 7.90 -2.95
CA GLY A 41 -1.16 7.04 -4.04
C GLY A 41 -2.29 6.58 -4.95
N THR A 42 -1.90 5.82 -5.98
CA THR A 42 -2.82 5.02 -6.78
C THR A 42 -2.52 3.55 -6.49
N GLY A 43 -3.53 2.74 -6.19
CA GLY A 43 -3.38 1.30 -6.00
C GLY A 43 -2.82 0.57 -7.23
N LEU A 44 -2.58 -0.73 -7.07
CA LEU A 44 -2.16 -1.60 -8.17
C LEU A 44 -3.29 -1.76 -9.19
N ASP A 45 -2.93 -1.70 -10.48
CA ASP A 45 -3.86 -1.98 -11.57
C ASP A 45 -3.77 -3.46 -12.00
N LEU A 46 -4.80 -4.23 -11.67
CA LEU A 46 -4.91 -5.65 -12.06
C LEU A 46 -5.75 -5.84 -13.34
N GLY A 47 -6.08 -4.77 -14.07
CA GLY A 47 -6.97 -4.82 -15.23
C GLY A 47 -8.36 -5.33 -14.82
N ASP A 48 -8.93 -6.24 -15.61
CA ASP A 48 -10.28 -6.79 -15.38
C ASP A 48 -10.35 -7.88 -14.30
N HIS A 49 -9.21 -8.30 -13.75
CA HIS A 49 -9.19 -9.39 -12.77
C HIS A 49 -9.92 -9.04 -11.47
N ASP A 50 -10.57 -10.03 -10.86
CA ASP A 50 -11.29 -9.86 -9.60
C ASP A 50 -10.30 -9.75 -8.43
N HIS A 51 -10.46 -8.72 -7.61
CA HIS A 51 -9.55 -8.43 -6.49
C HIS A 51 -10.25 -7.68 -5.38
N HIS A 52 -9.72 -7.80 -4.17
CA HIS A 52 -10.16 -7.09 -2.97
C HIS A 52 -8.98 -6.33 -2.37
N VAL A 53 -9.12 -5.02 -2.19
CA VAL A 53 -8.07 -4.16 -1.64
C VAL A 53 -8.42 -3.74 -0.20
N THR A 54 -7.52 -4.07 0.72
CA THR A 54 -7.52 -3.55 2.09
C THR A 54 -6.44 -2.49 2.20
N GLY A 55 -6.83 -1.24 2.47
CA GLY A 55 -5.90 -0.15 2.75
C GLY A 55 -5.58 -0.05 4.24
N VAL A 56 -4.32 0.18 4.58
CA VAL A 56 -3.92 0.51 5.95
C VAL A 56 -2.98 1.71 5.94
N ASP A 57 -3.26 2.73 6.74
CA ASP A 57 -2.37 3.88 6.93
C ASP A 57 -2.51 4.44 8.36
N MET A 58 -1.60 5.31 8.76
CA MET A 58 -1.65 6.03 10.01
C MET A 58 -2.94 6.85 10.14
N GLU A 59 -3.40 7.02 11.37
CA GLU A 59 -4.54 7.86 11.64
C GLU A 59 -4.14 9.34 11.67
N SER A 60 -4.72 10.12 10.75
CA SER A 60 -4.78 11.59 10.83
C SER A 60 -6.12 12.07 10.24
N PRO A 61 -6.61 13.27 10.61
CA PRO A 61 -7.83 13.83 10.04
C PRO A 61 -7.79 13.94 8.50
N GLU A 62 -6.63 14.32 7.94
CA GLU A 62 -6.43 14.47 6.50
C GLU A 62 -6.41 13.12 5.78
N LEU A 63 -5.69 12.13 6.32
CA LEU A 63 -5.67 10.78 5.77
C LEU A 63 -7.04 10.13 5.86
N ARG A 64 -7.77 10.34 6.96
CA ARG A 64 -9.15 9.85 7.09
C ARG A 64 -10.05 10.41 6.01
N ALA A 65 -10.06 11.73 5.81
CA ALA A 65 -10.86 12.35 4.77
C ALA A 65 -10.49 11.80 3.39
N TYR A 66 -9.18 11.67 3.11
CA TYR A 66 -8.70 11.16 1.83
C TYR A 66 -9.03 9.69 1.58
N THR A 67 -8.79 8.82 2.56
CA THR A 67 -9.05 7.37 2.47
C THR A 67 -10.55 7.08 2.31
N CYS A 68 -11.42 7.87 2.94
CA CYS A 68 -12.88 7.77 2.75
C CYS A 68 -13.31 8.03 1.29
N GLU A 69 -12.55 8.83 0.54
CA GLU A 69 -12.85 9.20 -0.85
C GLU A 69 -12.18 8.29 -1.90
N ARG A 70 -11.32 7.35 -1.49
CA ARG A 70 -10.63 6.41 -2.38
C ARG A 70 -11.60 5.35 -2.94
N PRO A 71 -11.93 5.36 -4.25
CA PRO A 71 -12.89 4.41 -4.82
C PRO A 71 -12.29 3.02 -5.09
N ASP A 72 -10.99 2.88 -5.00
CA ASP A 72 -10.22 1.67 -5.30
C ASP A 72 -9.90 0.83 -4.05
N LEU A 73 -10.31 1.27 -2.86
CA LEU A 73 -10.21 0.50 -1.62
C LEU A 73 -11.56 -0.14 -1.29
N ASP A 74 -11.61 -1.46 -1.18
CA ASP A 74 -12.82 -2.18 -0.74
C ASP A 74 -12.99 -2.08 0.79
N THR A 75 -11.88 -2.05 1.53
CA THR A 75 -11.84 -1.93 2.99
C THR A 75 -10.64 -1.10 3.43
N TRP A 76 -10.71 -0.43 4.58
CA TRP A 76 -9.57 0.29 5.11
C TRP A 76 -9.54 0.35 6.64
N HIS A 77 -8.33 0.43 7.20
CA HIS A 77 -8.07 0.59 8.63
C HIS A 77 -7.08 1.73 8.85
N LEU A 78 -7.42 2.67 9.72
CA LEU A 78 -6.49 3.72 10.14
C LEU A 78 -5.88 3.33 11.48
N GLY A 79 -4.56 3.27 11.53
CA GLY A 79 -3.81 2.81 12.70
C GLY A 79 -2.35 2.50 12.36
N ASP A 80 -1.57 2.27 13.40
CA ASP A 80 -0.14 1.96 13.25
C ASP A 80 0.06 0.56 12.68
N LEU A 81 0.78 0.45 11.55
CA LEU A 81 1.09 -0.82 10.90
C LEU A 81 1.85 -1.82 11.79
N ARG A 82 2.51 -1.33 12.85
CA ARG A 82 3.18 -2.14 13.86
C ARG A 82 2.20 -2.89 14.75
N THR A 83 0.98 -2.39 14.93
CA THR A 83 0.01 -2.91 15.90
C THR A 83 -1.33 -3.32 15.29
N VAL A 84 -1.74 -2.70 14.19
CA VAL A 84 -3.02 -2.99 13.51
C VAL A 84 -3.13 -4.47 13.17
N PRO A 85 -4.26 -5.14 13.47
CA PRO A 85 -4.41 -6.56 13.17
C PRO A 85 -4.22 -6.83 11.67
N LEU A 86 -3.20 -7.63 11.35
CA LEU A 86 -3.00 -8.17 10.00
C LEU A 86 -3.19 -9.68 10.09
N PRO A 87 -4.28 -10.25 9.52
CA PRO A 87 -4.51 -11.68 9.58
C PRO A 87 -3.39 -12.45 8.84
N PRO A 88 -2.87 -13.54 9.43
CA PRO A 88 -1.80 -14.31 8.80
C PRO A 88 -2.30 -14.98 7.52
N ARG A 89 -1.46 -15.01 6.48
CA ARG A 89 -1.75 -15.65 5.19
C ARG A 89 -3.07 -15.23 4.54
N ALA A 90 -3.47 -13.97 4.71
CA ALA A 90 -4.71 -13.44 4.16
C ALA A 90 -4.55 -12.77 2.79
N TYR A 91 -3.34 -12.27 2.48
CA TYR A 91 -3.10 -11.47 1.29
C TYR A 91 -2.28 -12.22 0.25
N ASP A 92 -2.68 -12.08 -1.00
CA ASP A 92 -1.91 -12.50 -2.17
C ASP A 92 -0.78 -11.52 -2.49
N ILE A 93 -1.05 -10.23 -2.32
CA ILE A 93 -0.12 -9.16 -2.61
C ILE A 93 -0.12 -8.17 -1.45
N VAL A 94 1.06 -7.84 -0.95
CA VAL A 94 1.28 -6.70 -0.05
C VAL A 94 2.05 -5.65 -0.84
N HIS A 95 1.47 -4.47 -1.00
CA HIS A 95 2.07 -3.34 -1.69
C HIS A 95 2.37 -2.23 -0.69
N ALA A 96 3.66 -1.94 -0.50
CA ALA A 96 4.16 -0.91 0.40
C ALA A 96 4.90 0.17 -0.41
N SER A 97 4.24 1.30 -0.66
CA SER A 97 4.78 2.36 -1.51
C SER A 97 5.25 3.56 -0.68
N TYR A 98 6.54 3.86 -0.71
CA TYR A 98 7.18 4.98 0.02
C TYR A 98 6.88 4.99 1.53
N LEU A 99 6.67 3.81 2.08
CA LEU A 99 6.30 3.57 3.47
C LEU A 99 7.53 3.25 4.32
N ILE A 100 8.31 2.26 3.90
CA ILE A 100 9.34 1.60 4.71
C ILE A 100 10.40 2.60 5.19
N GLU A 101 10.76 3.59 4.37
CA GLU A 101 11.75 4.60 4.76
C GLU A 101 11.28 5.60 5.82
N ARG A 102 9.98 5.60 6.16
CA ARG A 102 9.35 6.56 7.09
C ARG A 102 8.92 5.90 8.41
N VAL A 103 8.87 4.57 8.45
CA VAL A 103 8.36 3.82 9.60
C VAL A 103 9.52 3.48 10.54
N PRO A 104 9.45 3.84 11.84
CA PRO A 104 10.39 3.34 12.82
C PRO A 104 10.18 1.84 13.02
N HIS A 105 11.26 1.08 13.21
CA HIS A 105 11.22 -0.38 13.31
C HIS A 105 10.65 -1.04 12.04
N ALA A 106 11.18 -0.66 10.89
CA ALA A 106 10.76 -1.18 9.59
C ALA A 106 10.83 -2.71 9.50
N GLU A 107 11.81 -3.32 10.18
CA GLU A 107 11.98 -4.76 10.31
C GLU A 107 10.72 -5.45 10.85
N LEU A 108 10.11 -4.87 11.90
CA LEU A 108 8.88 -5.40 12.49
C LEU A 108 7.72 -5.35 11.49
N VAL A 109 7.62 -4.27 10.72
CA VAL A 109 6.55 -4.13 9.72
C VAL A 109 6.74 -5.09 8.55
N LEU A 110 7.98 -5.27 8.10
CA LEU A 110 8.32 -6.26 7.07
C LEU A 110 8.00 -7.68 7.51
N ASP A 111 8.34 -8.06 8.76
CA ASP A 111 8.00 -9.37 9.32
C ASP A 111 6.48 -9.60 9.33
N ARG A 112 5.71 -8.58 9.70
CA ARG A 112 4.24 -8.62 9.69
C ARG A 112 3.69 -8.76 8.28
N PHE A 113 4.29 -8.09 7.28
CA PHE A 113 3.89 -8.25 5.87
C PHE A 113 4.15 -9.67 5.38
N VAL A 114 5.31 -10.23 5.69
CA VAL A 114 5.64 -11.62 5.33
C VAL A 114 4.68 -12.60 6.00
N ALA A 115 4.33 -12.39 7.27
CA ALA A 115 3.35 -13.23 7.97
C ALA A 115 1.93 -13.13 7.40
N ALA A 116 1.53 -11.95 6.94
CA ALA A 116 0.23 -11.69 6.36
C ALA A 116 0.08 -12.25 4.92
N LEU A 117 1.20 -12.51 4.23
CA LEU A 117 1.20 -13.07 2.89
C LEU A 117 0.85 -14.56 2.87
N LYS A 118 0.02 -14.95 1.91
CA LYS A 118 -0.19 -16.35 1.52
C LYS A 118 1.12 -16.95 1.01
N PRO A 119 1.34 -18.27 1.14
CA PRO A 119 2.46 -18.94 0.51
C PRO A 119 2.50 -18.65 -1.01
N GLY A 120 3.65 -18.18 -1.50
CA GLY A 120 3.83 -17.77 -2.89
C GLY A 120 3.33 -16.37 -3.24
N GLY A 121 2.79 -15.62 -2.26
CA GLY A 121 2.34 -14.24 -2.45
C GLY A 121 3.49 -13.26 -2.71
N LEU A 122 3.13 -12.04 -3.11
CA LEU A 122 4.07 -11.00 -3.51
C LEU A 122 4.19 -9.89 -2.48
N LEU A 123 5.41 -9.60 -2.04
CA LEU A 123 5.74 -8.36 -1.35
C LEU A 123 6.34 -7.37 -2.36
N LEU A 124 5.61 -6.30 -2.67
CA LEU A 124 6.00 -5.24 -3.59
C LEU A 124 6.35 -3.99 -2.78
N VAL A 125 7.63 -3.60 -2.77
CA VAL A 125 8.11 -2.46 -1.98
C VAL A 125 8.67 -1.39 -2.90
N HIS A 126 8.06 -0.21 -2.86
CA HIS A 126 8.63 1.00 -3.45
C HIS A 126 9.32 1.80 -2.36
N LEU A 127 10.61 2.08 -2.53
CA LEU A 127 11.41 2.85 -1.58
C LEU A 127 12.19 3.93 -2.32
N ARG A 128 12.40 5.08 -1.67
CA ARG A 128 13.32 6.11 -2.17
C ARG A 128 14.74 5.68 -1.89
N ASP A 129 15.56 5.61 -2.94
CA ASP A 129 17.01 5.49 -2.76
C ASP A 129 17.56 6.77 -2.14
N ARG A 130 17.95 6.67 -0.87
CA ARG A 130 18.46 7.78 -0.05
C ARG A 130 19.83 8.28 -0.51
N ASN A 131 20.58 7.49 -1.29
CA ASN A 131 21.91 7.83 -1.77
C ASN A 131 21.89 8.53 -3.15
N THR A 132 20.71 8.77 -3.71
CA THR A 132 20.56 9.57 -4.93
C THR A 132 20.57 11.07 -4.62
N ALA A 133 20.96 11.90 -5.61
CA ALA A 133 20.89 13.36 -5.50
C ALA A 133 19.48 13.85 -5.14
N PHE A 134 18.44 13.13 -5.59
CA PHE A 134 17.05 13.38 -5.21
C PHE A 134 16.78 13.08 -3.73
N GLY A 135 17.28 11.95 -3.20
CA GLY A 135 17.18 11.60 -1.78
C GLY A 135 17.91 12.58 -0.86
N PHE A 136 19.06 13.12 -1.31
CA PHE A 136 19.76 14.19 -0.61
C PHE A 136 18.93 15.48 -0.59
N LEU A 137 18.40 15.92 -1.74
CA LEU A 137 17.58 17.13 -1.85
C LEU A 137 16.27 17.03 -1.06
N ASP A 138 15.57 15.88 -1.08
CA ASP A 138 14.35 15.68 -0.28
C ASP A 138 14.64 15.70 1.23
N ARG A 139 15.85 15.34 1.66
CA ARG A 139 16.26 15.44 3.08
C ARG A 139 16.64 16.86 3.49
N THR A 140 17.32 17.59 2.61
CA THR A 140 17.92 18.89 2.95
C THR A 140 17.00 20.07 2.66
N LEU A 141 16.06 19.95 1.72
CA LEU A 141 15.17 21.04 1.36
C LEU A 141 13.97 21.16 2.34
N PRO A 142 13.66 22.40 2.79
CA PRO A 142 12.41 22.71 3.46
C PRO A 142 11.20 22.19 2.67
N ARG A 143 10.13 21.78 3.38
CA ARG A 143 8.92 21.15 2.79
C ARG A 143 8.35 21.89 1.57
N TRP A 144 8.46 23.22 1.52
CA TRP A 144 7.95 24.07 0.44
C TRP A 144 8.84 24.10 -0.82
N LEU A 145 10.09 23.61 -0.75
CA LEU A 145 11.01 23.45 -1.89
C LEU A 145 11.13 22.01 -2.39
N ARG A 146 10.44 21.06 -1.74
CA ARG A 146 10.47 19.68 -2.19
C ARG A 146 9.74 19.58 -3.52
N PRO A 147 10.31 18.91 -4.54
CA PRO A 147 9.61 18.71 -5.80
C PRO A 147 8.31 17.97 -5.50
N SER A 148 7.19 18.66 -5.69
CA SER A 148 5.85 18.10 -5.53
C SER A 148 5.74 16.92 -6.49
N GLY A 149 5.82 15.72 -5.93
CA GLY A 149 5.83 14.46 -6.66
C GLY A 149 4.65 14.41 -7.63
N ARG A 150 4.99 14.10 -8.90
CA ARG A 150 4.14 13.73 -10.04
C ARG A 150 2.67 14.19 -9.97
N ARG A 151 2.32 15.08 -10.90
CA ARG A 151 0.91 15.35 -11.27
C ARG A 151 0.13 14.04 -11.39
N ARG A 152 -0.96 13.96 -10.64
CA ARG A 152 -2.01 12.94 -10.75
C ARG A 152 -2.41 12.77 -12.21
N ARG A 153 -2.46 11.52 -12.67
CA ARG A 153 -3.46 11.12 -13.67
C ARG A 153 -4.62 10.49 -12.92
N PRO A 154 -5.83 11.04 -12.99
CA PRO A 154 -7.02 10.32 -12.57
C PRO A 154 -7.09 9.02 -13.37
N ARG A 155 -7.14 7.87 -12.71
CA ARG A 155 -7.54 6.63 -13.37
C ARG A 155 -9.07 6.62 -13.43
N PRO A 156 -9.69 6.14 -14.53
CA PRO A 156 -11.13 5.94 -14.54
C PRO A 156 -11.49 4.99 -13.39
N GLY A 157 -12.35 5.44 -12.49
CA GLY A 157 -12.79 4.65 -11.35
C GLY A 157 -13.52 3.39 -11.82
N ARG A 158 -13.21 2.24 -11.21
CA ARG A 158 -14.14 1.12 -11.21
C ARG A 158 -15.39 1.56 -10.44
N GLY A 159 -16.57 1.15 -10.92
CA GLY A 159 -17.84 1.51 -10.30
C GLY A 159 -17.90 1.16 -8.81
N PRO A 160 -18.77 1.83 -8.03
CA PRO A 160 -18.75 1.76 -6.57
C PRO A 160 -18.97 0.32 -6.09
N ARG A 161 -18.04 -0.19 -5.29
CA ARG A 161 -18.20 -1.45 -4.54
C ARG A 161 -18.68 -1.14 -3.13
N GLY A 162 -19.71 -1.84 -2.69
CA GLY A 162 -20.53 -1.49 -1.55
C GLY A 162 -19.81 -1.48 -0.19
N ALA A 163 -20.02 -0.36 0.51
CA ALA A 163 -20.23 -0.16 1.95
C ALA A 163 -19.38 -0.92 3.00
N HIS A 164 -18.51 -0.12 3.64
CA HIS A 164 -18.25 -0.04 5.09
C HIS A 164 -18.33 -1.31 5.94
N ALA A 165 -17.17 -1.84 6.33
CA ALA A 165 -17.01 -2.49 7.64
C ALA A 165 -16.28 -1.54 8.59
N ARG A 166 -17.03 -0.77 9.39
CA ARG A 166 -16.49 -0.19 10.63
C ARG A 166 -16.15 -1.35 11.56
N VAL A 167 -14.87 -1.60 11.79
CA VAL A 167 -14.46 -2.42 12.94
C VAL A 167 -14.55 -1.52 14.19
N PRO A 168 -15.38 -1.85 15.20
CA PRO A 168 -15.45 -1.07 16.42
C PRO A 168 -14.11 -1.12 17.16
N TYR A 169 -13.65 0.04 17.63
CA TYR A 169 -12.57 0.13 18.60
C TYR A 169 -13.08 -0.42 19.95
N PRO A 170 -12.30 -1.24 20.69
CA PRO A 170 -12.67 -1.57 22.07
C PRO A 170 -12.63 -0.28 22.89
N ALA A 171 -13.77 0.13 23.44
CA ALA A 171 -13.83 1.27 24.32
C ALA A 171 -12.93 1.03 25.52
N ASP A 172 -12.02 1.97 25.81
CA ASP A 172 -11.32 2.04 27.09
C ASP A 172 -12.37 2.08 28.21
N GLU A 173 -12.50 0.96 28.93
CA GLU A 173 -13.12 0.93 30.25
C GLU A 173 -12.28 1.83 31.16
N ARG A 174 -12.70 3.08 31.31
CA ARG A 174 -12.31 3.87 32.47
C ARG A 174 -12.86 3.18 33.71
N VAL A 175 -11.94 2.54 34.40
CA VAL A 175 -12.02 2.11 35.80
C VAL A 175 -12.75 3.18 36.61
N ALA A 176 -13.89 2.78 37.17
CA ALA A 176 -14.52 3.48 38.28
C ALA A 176 -13.57 3.38 39.49
N GLY A 177 -13.22 4.52 40.06
CA GLY A 177 -12.44 4.69 41.28
C GLY A 177 -12.46 6.15 41.71
#